data_AF-A0A1E3HNF5-F1
#
_entry.id   AF-A0A1E3HNF5-F1
#
_cell.length_a   1.000
_cell.length_b   1.000
_cell.length_c   1.000
_cell.angle_alpha   90.00
_cell.angle_beta   90.00
_cell.angle_gamma   90.00
#
_symmetry.space_group_name_H-M   'P 1'
#
loop_
_entity.id
_entity.type
_entity.pdbx_description
1 polymer ?
#
loop_
_entity_poly.entity_id
_entity_poly.type
_entity_poly.pdbx_seq_one_letter_code
_entity_poly.pdbx_strand_id
1 'polypeptide(L)'
;MPSDTPASPATQPTQPKTQLDTPPANANADPQPPSPADHKADLPPTSPRKQEPADQQESESETEDDDEDIIDMETFQQIMDMDEDDGDDDSEEKHSFSKGIVWGYFDQAEGTFKDMEEALAAKDLEKLSSLGHFLKGSSAALGIIKVQASCEKMQHYGNLRDEEAGADLKPADALERIAGLLRACKRDYKAAKTWMENLYEEGA
;
A
#
# COMPACT_ATOMS: atom_id res chain seq x y z
N MET A 1 6.33 46.63 -64.76
CA MET A 1 4.91 46.29 -64.53
C MET A 1 4.71 46.20 -63.01
N PRO A 2 3.59 46.68 -62.46
CA PRO A 2 3.32 46.61 -61.02
C PRO A 2 2.76 45.25 -60.61
N SER A 3 2.80 44.95 -59.30
CA SER A 3 1.58 44.77 -58.48
C SER A 3 1.93 44.28 -57.08
N ASP A 4 1.75 45.15 -56.08
CA ASP A 4 1.43 44.72 -54.71
C ASP A 4 0.08 43.99 -54.72
N THR A 5 -0.05 42.93 -53.91
CA THR A 5 -1.35 42.32 -53.55
C THR A 5 -1.25 41.84 -52.09
N PRO A 6 -2.24 42.15 -51.22
CA PRO A 6 -2.05 42.12 -49.77
C PRO A 6 -2.50 40.83 -49.07
N ALA A 7 -2.26 40.77 -47.77
CA ALA A 7 -2.79 39.74 -46.87
C ALA A 7 -4.33 39.74 -46.78
N SER A 8 -4.90 38.61 -46.33
CA SER A 8 -6.27 38.53 -45.80
C SER A 8 -6.35 37.50 -44.67
N PRO A 9 -7.18 37.73 -43.62
CA PRO A 9 -7.12 36.96 -42.38
C PRO A 9 -8.10 35.78 -42.34
N ALA A 10 -7.83 34.81 -41.46
CA ALA A 10 -8.76 33.72 -41.12
C ALA A 10 -8.83 33.50 -39.59
N THR A 11 -9.77 34.21 -38.97
CA THR A 11 -10.74 33.71 -37.96
C THR A 11 -10.26 32.86 -36.78
N GLN A 12 -10.33 33.41 -35.57
CA GLN A 12 -10.39 32.65 -34.31
C GLN A 12 -11.79 32.04 -34.10
N PRO A 13 -11.90 30.78 -33.62
CA PRO A 13 -13.11 30.29 -32.94
C PRO A 13 -13.09 30.70 -31.46
N THR A 14 -14.11 31.42 -31.00
CA THR A 14 -14.26 31.83 -29.59
C THR A 14 -14.79 30.71 -28.69
N GLN A 15 -14.36 30.70 -27.43
CA GLN A 15 -14.87 29.81 -26.37
C GLN A 15 -16.37 30.03 -26.10
N PRO A 16 -17.11 28.96 -25.75
CA PRO A 16 -18.22 29.02 -24.79
C PRO A 16 -17.66 28.93 -23.36
N LYS A 17 -18.12 29.81 -22.46
CA LYS A 17 -17.92 29.66 -21.00
C LYS A 17 -19.24 29.25 -20.37
N THR A 18 -19.22 28.15 -19.61
CA THR A 18 -20.29 27.73 -18.70
C THR A 18 -19.59 27.40 -17.38
N GLN A 19 -19.41 28.35 -16.46
CA GLN A 19 -20.40 29.03 -15.61
C GLN A 19 -20.91 28.10 -14.50
N LEU A 20 -20.91 28.65 -13.28
CA LEU A 20 -21.01 27.97 -11.99
C LEU A 20 -22.44 28.05 -11.46
N ASP A 21 -23.04 26.90 -11.14
CA ASP A 21 -24.34 26.82 -10.47
C ASP A 21 -24.33 25.81 -9.31
N THR A 22 -24.58 26.32 -8.10
CA THR A 22 -24.93 25.54 -6.90
C THR A 22 -26.13 26.20 -6.23
N PRO A 23 -27.25 25.47 -6.08
CA PRO A 23 -28.05 25.62 -4.85
C PRO A 23 -28.76 24.32 -4.41
N PRO A 24 -29.39 24.28 -3.23
CA PRO A 24 -29.00 24.92 -1.96
C PRO A 24 -29.04 23.92 -0.77
N ALA A 25 -28.70 24.37 0.43
CA ALA A 25 -29.02 23.69 1.68
C ALA A 25 -30.12 24.44 2.46
N ASN A 26 -31.12 23.70 2.98
CA ASN A 26 -32.04 24.04 4.09
C ASN A 26 -32.83 22.75 4.42
N ALA A 27 -32.98 22.23 5.65
CA ALA A 27 -33.11 22.76 7.02
C ALA A 27 -34.57 22.83 7.51
N ASN A 28 -34.77 22.60 8.84
CA ASN A 28 -36.03 22.51 9.62
C ASN A 28 -36.73 21.12 9.60
N ALA A 29 -37.24 20.56 10.71
CA ALA A 29 -37.12 20.94 12.14
C ALA A 29 -37.48 19.79 13.13
N ASP A 30 -37.06 19.98 14.39
CA ASP A 30 -37.42 19.34 15.68
C ASP A 30 -38.94 19.29 16.04
N PRO A 31 -39.43 18.67 17.17
CA PRO A 31 -38.70 18.21 18.40
C PRO A 31 -39.09 16.83 19.04
N GLN A 32 -38.39 16.51 20.15
CA GLN A 32 -38.66 15.54 21.26
C GLN A 32 -40.07 15.64 21.94
N PRO A 33 -40.51 14.79 22.94
CA PRO A 33 -39.83 13.80 23.85
C PRO A 33 -40.58 12.40 23.88
N PRO A 34 -40.71 11.53 24.94
CA PRO A 34 -40.21 11.48 26.34
C PRO A 34 -39.68 10.11 26.89
N SER A 35 -40.44 9.38 27.75
CA SER A 35 -40.04 8.32 28.72
C SER A 35 -41.31 7.70 29.40
N PRO A 36 -41.33 6.75 30.40
CA PRO A 36 -40.26 6.27 31.33
C PRO A 36 -40.24 4.74 31.69
N ALA A 37 -39.42 4.37 32.71
CA ALA A 37 -39.52 3.19 33.62
C ALA A 37 -39.21 1.78 33.03
N ASP A 38 -38.75 0.74 33.76
CA ASP A 38 -38.10 0.54 35.08
C ASP A 38 -37.43 -0.88 35.05
N HIS A 39 -36.33 -1.23 35.74
CA HIS A 39 -36.27 -1.68 37.15
C HIS A 39 -34.81 -2.07 37.58
N LYS A 40 -34.59 -2.41 38.86
CA LYS A 40 -33.29 -2.72 39.51
C LYS A 40 -33.10 -4.21 39.86
N ALA A 41 -31.87 -4.73 39.73
CA ALA A 41 -31.18 -5.72 40.60
C ALA A 41 -29.68 -5.71 40.21
N ASP A 42 -28.63 -5.53 41.02
CA ASP A 42 -28.25 -5.89 42.42
C ASP A 42 -27.34 -7.15 42.58
N LEU A 43 -26.13 -7.03 42.01
CA LEU A 43 -24.80 -7.43 42.54
C LEU A 43 -24.57 -8.93 42.98
N PRO A 44 -23.48 -9.34 43.67
CA PRO A 44 -22.46 -10.24 43.07
C PRO A 44 -22.05 -11.39 44.05
N PRO A 45 -20.78 -11.85 44.20
CA PRO A 45 -19.65 -12.07 43.26
C PRO A 45 -19.14 -13.54 43.26
N THR A 46 -18.29 -13.94 42.29
CA THR A 46 -17.44 -15.16 42.43
C THR A 46 -16.05 -15.01 41.80
N SER A 47 -15.00 -15.32 42.59
CA SER A 47 -13.56 -15.45 42.24
C SER A 47 -12.76 -15.76 43.52
N PRO A 48 -11.50 -16.24 43.49
CA PRO A 48 -10.75 -16.90 42.40
C PRO A 48 -10.13 -18.27 42.80
N ARG A 49 -9.71 -19.09 41.82
CA ARG A 49 -8.71 -20.20 41.91
C ARG A 49 -8.59 -20.92 40.55
N LYS A 50 -7.48 -21.55 40.13
CA LYS A 50 -6.07 -21.56 40.59
C LYS A 50 -5.18 -21.80 39.34
N GLN A 51 -3.91 -21.40 39.36
CA GLN A 51 -2.94 -21.59 38.28
C GLN A 51 -2.22 -22.96 38.30
N GLU A 52 -1.31 -23.13 37.32
CA GLU A 52 -0.19 -24.10 37.20
C GLU A 52 -0.51 -25.40 36.41
N PRO A 53 0.46 -25.96 35.65
CA PRO A 53 0.94 -25.35 34.40
C PRO A 53 1.00 -26.36 33.22
N ALA A 54 1.17 -25.84 32.00
CA ALA A 54 1.60 -26.62 30.83
C ALA A 54 2.94 -26.05 30.34
N ASP A 55 3.87 -26.94 29.99
CA ASP A 55 5.29 -26.63 29.83
C ASP A 55 5.72 -26.68 28.35
N GLN A 56 6.68 -25.82 28.00
CA GLN A 56 7.52 -25.81 26.79
C GLN A 56 7.01 -26.52 25.51
N GLN A 57 6.63 -25.72 24.51
CA GLN A 57 7.44 -25.66 23.27
C GLN A 57 7.07 -24.41 22.44
N GLU A 58 7.79 -23.32 22.68
CA GLU A 58 7.98 -22.30 21.65
C GLU A 58 9.01 -22.84 20.66
N SER A 59 8.53 -23.59 19.66
CA SER A 59 9.33 -23.82 18.46
C SER A 59 9.36 -22.52 17.68
N GLU A 60 10.47 -21.80 17.77
CA GLU A 60 10.86 -20.83 16.74
C GLU A 60 11.05 -21.61 15.44
N SER A 61 9.96 -21.83 14.71
CA SER A 61 10.02 -22.23 13.32
C SER A 61 10.55 -21.04 12.55
N GLU A 62 11.86 -21.03 12.33
CA GLU A 62 12.43 -20.43 11.14
C GLU A 62 11.72 -21.10 9.96
N THR A 63 10.68 -20.45 9.44
CA THR A 63 10.09 -20.87 8.17
C THR A 63 11.14 -20.59 7.12
N GLU A 64 11.65 -21.67 6.53
CA GLU A 64 12.16 -21.64 5.17
C GLU A 64 10.96 -21.21 4.31
N ASP A 65 10.80 -19.89 4.17
CA ASP A 65 9.77 -19.26 3.36
C ASP A 65 10.05 -19.65 1.91
N ASP A 66 9.31 -20.64 1.38
CA ASP A 66 9.41 -21.07 -0.02
C ASP A 66 9.37 -19.83 -0.95
N ASP A 67 10.21 -19.80 -2.00
CA ASP A 67 10.35 -18.60 -2.85
C ASP A 67 9.03 -18.22 -3.56
N GLU A 68 8.18 -19.22 -3.85
CA GLU A 68 6.80 -19.05 -4.38
C GLU A 68 5.90 -18.20 -3.47
N ASP A 69 6.22 -18.16 -2.17
CA ASP A 69 5.49 -17.44 -1.13
C ASP A 69 6.00 -15.98 -1.00
N ILE A 70 7.17 -15.67 -1.58
CA ILE A 70 7.81 -14.35 -1.59
C ILE A 70 7.48 -13.59 -2.88
N ILE A 71 7.65 -14.26 -4.04
CA ILE A 71 7.51 -13.70 -5.39
C ILE A 71 6.51 -14.52 -6.21
N ASP A 72 5.52 -13.84 -6.79
CA ASP A 72 4.66 -14.38 -7.83
C ASP A 72 5.46 -14.51 -9.14
N MET A 73 5.89 -15.74 -9.43
CA MET A 73 6.65 -16.07 -10.62
C MET A 73 5.83 -15.94 -11.92
N GLU A 74 4.49 -16.00 -11.89
CA GLU A 74 3.68 -15.77 -13.09
C GLU A 74 3.72 -14.28 -13.47
N THR A 75 3.59 -13.38 -12.48
CA THR A 75 3.75 -11.93 -12.70
C THR A 75 5.20 -11.57 -13.03
N PHE A 76 6.20 -12.17 -12.37
CA PHE A 76 7.60 -11.81 -12.58
C PHE A 76 8.17 -12.33 -13.91
N GLN A 77 7.79 -13.55 -14.35
CA GLN A 77 8.20 -14.10 -15.64
C GLN A 77 7.73 -13.21 -16.81
N GLN A 78 6.51 -12.65 -16.74
CA GLN A 78 5.99 -11.72 -17.75
C GLN A 78 6.85 -10.46 -17.94
N ILE A 79 7.71 -10.11 -16.98
CA ILE A 79 8.63 -8.98 -17.05
C ILE A 79 9.98 -9.40 -17.65
N MET A 80 10.45 -10.62 -17.36
CA MET A 80 11.64 -11.21 -17.99
C MET A 80 11.40 -11.59 -19.45
N ASP A 81 10.18 -12.05 -19.80
CA ASP A 81 9.76 -12.31 -21.18
C ASP A 81 9.86 -11.05 -22.07
N MET A 82 9.83 -9.84 -21.48
CA MET A 82 10.04 -8.59 -22.21
C MET A 82 11.52 -8.33 -22.56
N ASP A 83 12.49 -8.92 -21.83
CA ASP A 83 13.90 -8.80 -22.21
C ASP A 83 14.21 -9.61 -23.48
N GLU A 84 13.48 -10.72 -23.73
CA GLU A 84 13.79 -11.65 -24.84
C GLU A 84 13.45 -11.10 -26.24
N ASP A 85 12.64 -10.03 -26.33
CA ASP A 85 12.22 -9.41 -27.61
C ASP A 85 13.15 -8.26 -28.08
N ASP A 86 14.09 -7.79 -27.23
CA ASP A 86 15.00 -6.66 -27.53
C ASP A 86 16.25 -7.05 -28.38
N GLY A 87 16.50 -8.35 -28.57
CA GLY A 87 16.97 -8.89 -29.86
C GLY A 87 18.39 -8.59 -30.38
N ASP A 88 19.45 -9.02 -29.69
CA ASP A 88 20.67 -9.53 -30.36
C ASP A 88 21.42 -10.57 -29.49
N ASP A 89 21.65 -11.78 -30.03
CA ASP A 89 22.01 -13.04 -29.31
C ASP A 89 23.46 -13.08 -28.74
N ASP A 90 24.27 -12.05 -29.04
CA ASP A 90 25.69 -11.92 -28.69
C ASP A 90 25.96 -10.89 -27.55
N SER A 91 24.91 -10.42 -26.84
CA SER A 91 25.00 -9.30 -25.88
C SER A 91 24.98 -9.74 -24.40
N GLU A 92 25.92 -9.25 -23.58
CA GLU A 92 25.94 -9.41 -22.10
C GLU A 92 24.80 -8.65 -21.36
N GLU A 93 23.82 -8.11 -22.10
CA GLU A 93 22.74 -7.25 -21.59
C GLU A 93 21.35 -7.91 -21.61
N LYS A 94 21.28 -9.26 -21.71
CA LYS A 94 20.05 -10.07 -21.85
C LYS A 94 18.96 -9.82 -20.78
N HIS A 95 19.26 -9.14 -19.67
CA HIS A 95 18.26 -8.80 -18.64
C HIS A 95 18.18 -7.30 -18.32
N SER A 96 18.61 -6.43 -19.24
CA SER A 96 18.77 -5.00 -18.98
C SER A 96 17.47 -4.24 -18.68
N PHE A 97 16.34 -4.63 -19.27
CA PHE A 97 15.04 -3.98 -19.02
C PHE A 97 14.46 -4.41 -17.66
N SER A 98 14.31 -5.71 -17.42
CA SER A 98 13.72 -6.23 -16.17
C SER A 98 14.57 -5.84 -14.95
N LYS A 99 15.91 -5.95 -15.04
CA LYS A 99 16.86 -5.49 -14.03
C LYS A 99 16.74 -3.97 -13.79
N GLY A 100 16.48 -3.18 -14.84
CA GLY A 100 16.20 -1.75 -14.74
C GLY A 100 14.94 -1.43 -13.91
N ILE A 101 13.84 -2.17 -14.12
CA ILE A 101 12.61 -1.99 -13.34
C ILE A 101 12.83 -2.40 -11.87
N VAL A 102 13.50 -3.52 -11.63
CA VAL A 102 13.74 -4.05 -10.27
C VAL A 102 14.63 -3.12 -9.44
N TRP A 103 15.73 -2.59 -10.00
CA TRP A 103 16.58 -1.62 -9.29
C TRP A 103 15.84 -0.30 -9.04
N GLY A 104 15.03 0.17 -10.00
CA GLY A 104 14.17 1.34 -9.81
C GLY A 104 13.15 1.16 -8.67
N TYR A 105 12.58 -0.04 -8.52
CA TYR A 105 11.72 -0.38 -7.39
C TYR A 105 12.49 -0.42 -6.06
N PHE A 106 13.74 -0.91 -6.01
CA PHE A 106 14.52 -0.89 -4.77
C PHE A 106 14.73 0.54 -4.25
N ASP A 107 15.10 1.48 -5.12
CA ASP A 107 15.22 2.90 -4.76
C ASP A 107 13.88 3.50 -4.32
N GLN A 108 12.78 3.17 -5.03
CA GLN A 108 11.43 3.60 -4.67
C GLN A 108 10.99 3.07 -3.30
N ALA A 109 11.23 1.79 -3.01
CA ALA A 109 10.86 1.14 -1.76
C ALA A 109 11.70 1.67 -0.59
N GLU A 110 13.02 1.78 -0.76
CA GLU A 110 13.91 2.35 0.26
C GLU A 110 13.67 3.84 0.51
N GLY A 111 13.18 4.60 -0.47
CA GLY A 111 12.64 5.95 -0.26
C GLY A 111 11.34 5.91 0.55
N THR A 112 10.36 5.12 0.08
CA THR A 112 9.02 5.02 0.67
C THR A 112 9.05 4.55 2.13
N PHE A 113 9.94 3.63 2.49
CA PHE A 113 10.11 3.19 3.88
C PHE A 113 10.63 4.30 4.81
N LYS A 114 11.45 5.24 4.32
CA LYS A 114 11.91 6.40 5.11
C LYS A 114 10.75 7.38 5.33
N ASP A 115 10.00 7.68 4.27
CA ASP A 115 8.74 8.44 4.33
C ASP A 115 7.73 7.82 5.34
N MET A 116 7.63 6.48 5.39
CA MET A 116 6.77 5.76 6.37
C MET A 116 7.29 5.88 7.80
N GLU A 117 8.60 5.83 8.03
CA GLU A 117 9.19 6.02 9.36
C GLU A 117 9.02 7.46 9.87
N GLU A 118 9.16 8.46 8.98
CA GLU A 118 8.86 9.87 9.29
C GLU A 118 7.36 10.11 9.56
N ALA A 119 6.46 9.52 8.75
CA ALA A 119 5.02 9.64 8.95
C ALA A 119 4.55 8.94 10.25
N LEU A 120 5.15 7.80 10.64
CA LEU A 120 4.93 7.18 11.95
C LEU A 120 5.39 8.08 13.11
N ALA A 121 6.55 8.72 12.99
CA ALA A 121 7.05 9.66 14.00
C ALA A 121 6.15 10.91 14.14
N ALA A 122 5.64 11.43 13.01
CA ALA A 122 4.66 12.50 12.95
C ALA A 122 3.24 12.08 13.38
N LYS A 123 2.96 10.77 13.40
CA LYS A 123 1.64 10.15 13.62
C LYS A 123 0.61 10.46 12.54
N ASP A 124 1.08 10.67 11.31
CA ASP A 124 0.27 11.01 10.15
C ASP A 124 -0.31 9.73 9.49
N LEU A 125 -1.50 9.34 9.94
CA LEU A 125 -2.23 8.17 9.44
C LEU A 125 -2.69 8.32 7.98
N GLU A 126 -2.93 9.54 7.50
CA GLU A 126 -3.34 9.80 6.11
C GLU A 126 -2.15 9.61 5.16
N LYS A 127 -0.99 10.18 5.51
CA LYS A 127 0.28 9.94 4.80
C LYS A 127 0.68 8.46 4.84
N LEU A 128 0.52 7.77 5.98
CA LEU A 128 0.77 6.32 6.07
C LEU A 128 -0.17 5.51 5.16
N SER A 129 -1.46 5.87 5.10
CA SER A 129 -2.43 5.25 4.18
C SER A 129 -2.02 5.44 2.72
N SER A 130 -1.63 6.66 2.34
CA SER A 130 -1.17 7.01 0.99
C SER A 130 0.13 6.30 0.60
N LEU A 131 1.10 6.21 1.52
CA LEU A 131 2.37 5.50 1.30
C LEU A 131 2.15 3.98 1.16
N GLY A 132 1.29 3.40 2.00
CA GLY A 132 0.89 2.00 1.88
C GLY A 132 0.25 1.71 0.52
N HIS A 133 -0.68 2.57 0.07
CA HIS A 133 -1.30 2.44 -1.25
C HIS A 133 -0.28 2.53 -2.39
N PHE A 134 0.66 3.48 -2.32
CA PHE A 134 1.70 3.69 -3.33
C PHE A 134 2.64 2.48 -3.44
N LEU A 135 3.19 2.01 -2.32
CA LEU A 135 4.12 0.88 -2.32
C LEU A 135 3.42 -0.44 -2.68
N LYS A 136 2.17 -0.64 -2.25
CA LYS A 136 1.32 -1.78 -2.68
C LYS A 136 1.27 -1.88 -4.21
N GLY A 137 1.02 -0.76 -4.90
CA GLY A 137 0.90 -0.72 -6.35
C GLY A 137 2.18 -1.14 -7.08
N SER A 138 3.34 -0.63 -6.65
CA SER A 138 4.63 -0.99 -7.24
C SER A 138 5.10 -2.40 -6.86
N SER A 139 4.84 -2.87 -5.64
CA SER A 139 5.15 -4.25 -5.24
C SER A 139 4.32 -5.26 -6.02
N ALA A 140 3.02 -4.98 -6.23
CA ALA A 140 2.14 -5.82 -7.04
C ALA A 140 2.60 -5.91 -8.51
N ALA A 141 3.08 -4.81 -9.08
CA ALA A 141 3.58 -4.78 -10.46
C ALA A 141 4.87 -5.61 -10.67
N LEU A 142 5.58 -5.99 -9.60
CA LEU A 142 6.73 -6.90 -9.61
C LEU A 142 6.43 -8.28 -8.98
N GLY A 143 5.17 -8.58 -8.66
CA GLY A 143 4.78 -9.84 -8.03
C GLY A 143 5.23 -10.02 -6.57
N ILE A 144 5.61 -8.96 -5.85
CA ILE A 144 6.21 -9.09 -4.51
C ILE A 144 5.12 -9.22 -3.44
N ILE A 145 4.62 -10.46 -3.27
CA ILE A 145 3.40 -10.82 -2.53
C ILE A 145 3.42 -10.30 -1.08
N LYS A 146 4.44 -10.66 -0.30
CA LYS A 146 4.52 -10.34 1.14
C LYS A 146 4.62 -8.83 1.42
N VAL A 147 5.27 -8.08 0.53
CA VAL A 147 5.33 -6.61 0.61
C VAL A 147 3.99 -5.99 0.21
N GLN A 148 3.37 -6.43 -0.90
CA GLN A 148 2.04 -5.99 -1.32
C GLN A 148 1.00 -6.16 -0.21
N ALA A 149 0.91 -7.36 0.38
CA ALA A 149 -0.05 -7.67 1.45
C ALA A 149 0.20 -6.83 2.72
N SER A 150 1.46 -6.58 3.07
CA SER A 150 1.82 -5.70 4.18
C SER A 150 1.45 -4.24 3.90
N CYS A 151 1.68 -3.75 2.69
CA CYS A 151 1.33 -2.39 2.28
C CYS A 151 -0.19 -2.18 2.19
N GLU A 152 -0.96 -3.20 1.80
CA GLU A 152 -2.41 -3.21 1.86
C GLU A 152 -2.93 -3.07 3.30
N LYS A 153 -2.49 -3.94 4.23
CA LYS A 153 -2.86 -3.83 5.65
C LYS A 153 -2.50 -2.45 6.22
N MET A 154 -1.38 -1.85 5.78
CA MET A 154 -0.97 -0.52 6.18
C MET A 154 -1.89 0.58 5.66
N GLN A 155 -2.39 0.45 4.42
CA GLN A 155 -3.42 1.32 3.85
C GLN A 155 -4.71 1.28 4.68
N HIS A 156 -5.21 0.08 5.04
CA HIS A 156 -6.42 -0.05 5.84
C HIS A 156 -6.24 0.48 7.27
N TYR A 157 -5.13 0.16 7.95
CA TYR A 157 -4.84 0.68 9.29
C TYR A 157 -4.69 2.22 9.30
N GLY A 158 -4.10 2.82 8.27
CA GLY A 158 -4.05 4.28 8.10
C GLY A 158 -5.45 4.92 7.98
N ASN A 159 -6.39 4.21 7.36
CA ASN A 159 -7.81 4.59 7.29
C ASN A 159 -8.62 4.21 8.56
N LEU A 160 -7.95 3.85 9.66
CA LEU A 160 -8.56 3.36 10.92
C LEU A 160 -9.43 2.10 10.75
N ARG A 161 -9.17 1.26 9.73
CA ARG A 161 -9.90 0.02 9.45
C ARG A 161 -9.03 -1.21 9.66
N ASP A 162 -9.57 -2.20 10.35
CA ASP A 162 -9.03 -3.56 10.42
C ASP A 162 -9.98 -4.49 9.67
N GLU A 163 -9.67 -4.77 8.39
CA GLU A 163 -10.50 -5.65 7.54
C GLU A 163 -10.48 -7.10 8.03
N GLU A 164 -9.39 -7.56 8.67
CA GLU A 164 -9.27 -8.93 9.20
C GLU A 164 -10.17 -9.15 10.42
N ALA A 165 -10.34 -8.11 11.25
CA ALA A 165 -11.30 -8.10 12.35
C ALA A 165 -12.70 -7.57 11.98
N GLY A 166 -12.88 -7.02 10.77
CA GLY A 166 -14.09 -6.34 10.33
C GLY A 166 -14.45 -5.10 11.17
N ALA A 167 -13.46 -4.36 11.67
CA ALA A 167 -13.61 -3.41 12.78
C ALA A 167 -12.99 -2.03 12.55
N ASP A 168 -13.44 -1.03 13.31
CA ASP A 168 -12.77 0.27 13.47
C ASP A 168 -11.63 0.19 14.49
N LEU A 169 -10.49 0.80 14.17
CA LEU A 169 -9.34 0.96 15.06
C LEU A 169 -9.34 2.35 15.71
N LYS A 170 -8.76 2.46 16.91
CA LYS A 170 -8.40 3.78 17.46
C LYS A 170 -7.06 4.25 16.86
N PRO A 171 -6.80 5.55 16.75
CA PRO A 171 -5.53 6.06 16.22
C PRO A 171 -4.27 5.52 16.92
N ALA A 172 -4.31 5.26 18.23
CA ALA A 172 -3.19 4.65 18.95
C ALA A 172 -2.97 3.19 18.50
N ASP A 173 -4.03 2.37 18.55
CA ASP A 173 -4.05 0.97 18.15
C ASP A 173 -3.59 0.79 16.68
N ALA A 174 -4.00 1.71 15.79
CA ALA A 174 -3.57 1.74 14.39
C ALA A 174 -2.08 2.06 14.22
N LEU A 175 -1.55 3.08 14.90
CA LEU A 175 -0.13 3.44 14.84
C LEU A 175 0.77 2.32 15.38
N GLU A 176 0.37 1.62 16.45
CA GLU A 176 1.09 0.47 17.00
C GLU A 176 1.14 -0.69 15.99
N ARG A 177 -0.01 -1.02 15.37
CA ARG A 177 -0.10 -2.04 14.32
C ARG A 177 0.76 -1.68 13.10
N ILE A 178 0.70 -0.44 12.61
CA ILE A 178 1.53 0.03 11.49
C ILE A 178 3.03 -0.04 11.84
N ALA A 179 3.42 0.32 13.06
CA ALA A 179 4.81 0.20 13.52
C ALA A 179 5.29 -1.25 13.70
N GLY A 180 4.39 -2.21 13.91
CA GLY A 180 4.69 -3.65 13.78
C GLY A 180 4.83 -4.09 12.33
N LEU A 181 3.83 -3.76 11.53
CA LEU A 181 3.70 -4.14 10.12
C LEU A 181 4.83 -3.59 9.23
N LEU A 182 5.29 -2.36 9.47
CA LEU A 182 6.42 -1.78 8.75
C LEU A 182 7.73 -2.54 9.01
N ARG A 183 7.94 -3.09 10.21
CA ARG A 183 9.12 -3.91 10.52
C ARG A 183 9.07 -5.26 9.82
N ALA A 184 7.90 -5.90 9.73
CA ALA A 184 7.70 -7.10 8.90
C ALA A 184 7.94 -6.78 7.42
N CYS A 185 7.24 -5.77 6.88
CA CYS A 185 7.34 -5.32 5.50
C CYS A 185 8.79 -5.02 5.05
N LYS A 186 9.62 -4.39 5.91
CA LYS A 186 11.04 -4.13 5.63
C LYS A 186 11.93 -5.39 5.68
N ARG A 187 11.57 -6.42 6.45
CA ARG A 187 12.21 -7.75 6.42
C ARG A 187 11.82 -8.48 5.14
N ASP A 188 10.54 -8.49 4.81
CA ASP A 188 9.98 -9.23 3.67
C ASP A 188 10.48 -8.63 2.34
N TYR A 189 10.56 -7.29 2.26
CA TYR A 189 11.26 -6.58 1.19
C TYR A 189 12.73 -6.99 1.09
N LYS A 190 13.45 -7.16 2.20
CA LYS A 190 14.85 -7.57 2.15
C LYS A 190 15.00 -8.99 1.61
N ALA A 191 14.11 -9.92 1.97
CA ALA A 191 14.09 -11.26 1.42
C ALA A 191 13.86 -11.23 -0.11
N ALA A 192 12.80 -10.54 -0.56
CA ALA A 192 12.51 -10.33 -1.98
C ALA A 192 13.67 -9.67 -2.74
N LYS A 193 14.32 -8.65 -2.15
CA LYS A 193 15.48 -7.97 -2.73
C LYS A 193 16.66 -8.91 -2.89
N THR A 194 17.03 -9.67 -1.85
CA THR A 194 18.14 -10.64 -1.95
C THR A 194 17.83 -11.78 -2.92
N TRP A 195 16.56 -12.24 -3.01
CA TRP A 195 16.16 -13.21 -4.04
C TRP A 195 16.36 -12.68 -5.46
N MET A 196 15.89 -11.46 -5.73
CA MET A 196 16.07 -10.81 -7.04
C MET A 196 17.54 -10.48 -7.33
N GLU A 197 18.30 -10.01 -6.35
CA GLU A 197 19.75 -9.76 -6.48
C GLU A 197 20.49 -11.05 -6.87
N ASN A 198 20.21 -12.16 -6.19
CA ASN A 198 20.77 -13.47 -6.53
C ASN A 198 20.37 -13.92 -7.95
N LEU A 199 19.10 -13.79 -8.35
CA LEU A 199 18.63 -14.19 -9.69
C LEU A 199 19.43 -13.49 -10.81
N TYR A 200 19.67 -12.18 -10.67
CA TYR A 200 20.43 -11.39 -11.64
C TYR A 200 21.96 -11.41 -11.44
N GLU A 201 22.47 -12.26 -10.52
CA GLU A 201 23.89 -12.60 -10.34
C GLU A 201 24.18 -14.08 -10.72
N GLU A 202 23.21 -14.99 -10.58
CA GLU A 202 23.32 -16.40 -11.01
C GLU A 202 22.89 -16.61 -12.47
N GLY A 203 22.04 -15.72 -13.02
CA GLY A 203 21.59 -15.70 -14.41
C GLY A 203 22.40 -14.77 -15.34
N ALA A 204 23.62 -14.38 -14.96
CA ALA A 204 24.48 -13.43 -15.67
C ALA A 204 25.87 -14.02 -16.02
#